data_AF-A0A9Q8PCQ5-F1
#
_entry.id   AF-A0A9Q8PCQ5-F1
#
_cell.length_a   1.000
_cell.length_b   1.000
_cell.length_c   1.000
_cell.angle_alpha   90.00
_cell.angle_beta   90.00
_cell.angle_gamma   90.00
#
_symmetry.space_group_name_H-M   'P 1'
#
loop_
_entity.id
_entity.type
_entity.pdbx_description
1 polymer ?
#
loop_
_entity_poly.entity_id
_entity_poly.type
_entity_poly.pdbx_seq_one_letter_code
_entity_poly.pdbx_strand_id
1 'polypeptide(L)'
;MNIDAFIATVQSRLDHASDHLALMQVDPVYARRYIRLLFQGEAYKSVPRTTAWQIVDSTLTMELKSLYWWFCVREEAELVRDLQHRFKDQIDPGSPLPPKYDHALSALEVVLVNFMNIRCDMCRNQIEQRPGFSKYYRWEEIGPRKLEVTRVNPEPLPNRFFTDPLYWYLINLCAPPDGRGCIDHARLFAYLEHHLATASQEERTRVDQTVIDWFSEIAVNHQLLLTLRLSRPQNHIGFTDKLLKTEKGRVWRNKLLEAGNVHLTSARPLLLKRFYETAPPQGRRDTAWLKQYDEVSVNLATYWSAIRGPSKHFEEPDVAHFIRADLDPSHIAQVNAQRQTVLDEIESRLTIPKHVNTVQLPLATERAKLELVQTSVKTKTRPEKQTDASEIDPPTSELESMSLPDDRPTAVVRTSKRAVEVFNKMFATDVEDATQGCEWDAFVHAMRDRGFTARDSAGSAVVFELPESGRIVFHKPHPTPKIDPITLRAMRKRLHKWFGFGRESFVLGA
;
A
#
# COMPACT_ATOMS: atom_id res chain seq x y z
N MET A 1 3.44 -5.95 -31.16
CA MET A 1 3.21 -5.99 -29.69
C MET A 1 1.72 -6.26 -29.45
N ASN A 2 1.36 -7.04 -28.43
CA ASN A 2 -0.02 -7.07 -27.94
C ASN A 2 -0.24 -5.84 -27.05
N ILE A 3 -0.70 -4.73 -27.64
CA ILE A 3 -0.88 -3.46 -26.92
C ILE A 3 -1.99 -3.53 -25.88
N ASP A 4 -3.02 -4.34 -26.08
CA ASP A 4 -4.13 -4.45 -25.13
C ASP A 4 -3.67 -5.13 -23.83
N ALA A 5 -2.85 -6.19 -23.93
CA ALA A 5 -2.24 -6.81 -22.76
C ALA A 5 -1.26 -5.86 -22.03
N PHE A 6 -0.55 -5.01 -22.78
CA PHE A 6 0.31 -3.96 -22.24
C PHE A 6 -0.52 -2.92 -21.46
N ILE A 7 -1.54 -2.34 -22.08
CA ILE A 7 -2.44 -1.35 -21.47
C ILE A 7 -3.13 -1.95 -20.26
N ALA A 8 -3.59 -3.20 -20.36
CA ALA A 8 -4.13 -3.90 -19.22
C ALA A 8 -3.11 -3.83 -18.09
N THR A 9 -1.90 -4.39 -18.26
CA THR A 9 -0.86 -4.42 -17.21
C THR A 9 -0.64 -3.05 -16.55
N VAL A 10 -0.56 -1.99 -17.34
CA VAL A 10 -0.48 -0.59 -16.86
C VAL A 10 -1.72 -0.20 -16.04
N GLN A 11 -2.92 -0.45 -16.55
CA GLN A 11 -4.18 -0.14 -15.87
C GLN A 11 -4.27 -0.85 -14.51
N SER A 12 -3.85 -2.11 -14.41
CA SER A 12 -3.85 -2.79 -13.10
C SER A 12 -2.88 -2.19 -12.10
N ARG A 13 -1.75 -1.61 -12.54
CA ARG A 13 -0.85 -0.89 -11.65
C ARG A 13 -1.41 0.45 -11.24
N LEU A 14 -2.05 1.16 -12.17
CA LEU A 14 -2.79 2.38 -11.88
C LEU A 14 -3.90 2.14 -10.86
N ASP A 15 -4.71 1.09 -11.04
CA ASP A 15 -5.79 0.71 -10.12
C ASP A 15 -5.25 0.37 -8.72
N HIS A 16 -4.15 -0.39 -8.67
CA HIS A 16 -3.48 -0.73 -7.41
C HIS A 16 -2.98 0.52 -6.67
N ALA A 17 -2.26 1.41 -7.36
CA ALA A 17 -1.78 2.66 -6.78
C ALA A 17 -2.95 3.59 -6.37
N SER A 18 -4.02 3.63 -7.17
CA SER A 18 -5.21 4.42 -6.87
C SER A 18 -5.93 3.90 -5.64
N ASP A 19 -6.05 2.59 -5.48
CA ASP A 19 -6.66 1.97 -4.31
C ASP A 19 -5.84 2.24 -3.04
N HIS A 20 -4.50 2.14 -3.13
CA HIS A 20 -3.62 2.46 -2.01
C HIS A 20 -3.83 3.90 -1.54
N LEU A 21 -3.81 4.86 -2.46
CA LEU A 21 -4.01 6.28 -2.12
C LEU A 21 -5.43 6.57 -1.64
N ALA A 22 -6.44 5.91 -2.19
CA ALA A 22 -7.81 6.04 -1.70
C ALA A 22 -7.92 5.55 -0.25
N LEU A 23 -7.34 4.39 0.08
CA LEU A 23 -7.32 3.87 1.46
C LEU A 23 -6.58 4.81 2.42
N MET A 24 -5.47 5.43 1.98
CA MET A 24 -4.76 6.43 2.78
C MET A 24 -5.60 7.68 3.08
N GLN A 25 -6.65 7.97 2.29
CA GLN A 25 -7.57 9.09 2.49
C GLN A 25 -8.74 8.73 3.42
N VAL A 26 -9.30 7.52 3.26
CA VAL A 26 -10.59 7.14 3.86
C VAL A 26 -10.49 6.17 5.04
N ASP A 27 -9.31 5.61 5.29
CA ASP A 27 -9.09 4.63 6.36
C ASP A 27 -7.95 5.08 7.29
N PRO A 28 -8.27 5.74 8.43
CA PRO A 28 -7.27 6.20 9.38
C PRO A 28 -6.35 5.10 9.93
N VAL A 29 -6.86 3.88 10.12
CA VAL A 29 -6.07 2.76 10.66
C VAL A 29 -5.08 2.27 9.60
N TYR A 30 -5.53 2.17 8.35
CA TYR A 30 -4.64 1.85 7.23
C TYR A 30 -3.55 2.92 7.07
N ALA A 31 -3.94 4.20 7.10
CA ALA A 31 -3.02 5.32 6.99
C ALA A 31 -1.96 5.32 8.11
N ARG A 32 -2.37 5.11 9.36
CA ARG A 32 -1.44 4.96 10.50
C ARG A 32 -0.51 3.78 10.34
N ARG A 33 -1.04 2.63 9.94
CA ARG A 33 -0.22 1.43 9.69
C ARG A 33 0.86 1.73 8.65
N TYR A 34 0.49 2.37 7.53
CA TYR A 34 1.46 2.70 6.49
C TYR A 34 2.51 3.70 6.97
N ILE A 35 2.10 4.79 7.62
CA ILE A 35 3.03 5.78 8.21
C ILE A 35 3.99 5.11 9.20
N ARG A 36 3.49 4.19 10.03
CA ARG A 36 4.33 3.42 10.97
C ARG A 36 5.37 2.57 10.25
N LEU A 37 5.03 1.94 9.13
CA LEU A 37 6.01 1.21 8.30
C LEU A 37 7.06 2.14 7.69
N LEU A 38 6.68 3.37 7.34
CA LEU A 38 7.62 4.37 6.84
C LEU A 38 8.59 4.82 7.94
N PHE A 39 8.12 5.01 9.17
CA PHE A 39 8.95 5.40 10.33
C PHE A 39 9.96 4.35 10.82
N GLN A 40 10.09 3.22 10.13
CA GLN A 40 11.03 2.19 10.50
C GLN A 40 12.43 2.54 9.99
N GLY A 41 13.42 2.61 10.89
CA GLY A 41 14.82 2.78 10.50
C GLY A 41 15.61 3.68 11.43
N GLU A 42 16.93 3.67 11.24
CA GLU A 42 17.83 4.51 12.05
C GLU A 42 17.80 5.99 11.62
N ALA A 43 17.46 6.24 10.35
CA ALA A 43 17.32 7.59 9.79
C ALA A 43 16.39 8.46 10.66
N TYR A 44 15.23 7.93 11.06
CA TYR A 44 14.22 8.66 11.83
C TYR A 44 14.61 8.90 13.30
N LYS A 45 15.55 8.12 13.84
CA LYS A 45 16.09 8.29 15.19
C LYS A 45 17.26 9.25 15.22
N SER A 46 18.02 9.30 14.14
CA SER A 46 19.26 10.08 14.02
C SER A 46 19.03 11.54 13.66
N VAL A 47 17.82 11.91 13.22
CA VAL A 47 17.47 13.27 12.80
C VAL A 47 16.41 13.88 13.72
N PRO A 48 16.33 15.22 13.83
CA PRO A 48 15.25 15.89 14.55
C PRO A 48 13.86 15.43 14.10
N ARG A 49 12.92 15.35 15.05
CA ARG A 49 11.55 14.86 14.79
C ARG A 49 10.87 15.60 13.64
N THR A 50 11.10 16.92 13.50
CA THR A 50 10.59 17.73 12.39
C THR A 50 11.08 17.24 11.03
N THR A 51 12.35 16.86 10.95
CA THR A 51 13.01 16.36 9.75
C THR A 51 12.53 14.94 9.43
N ALA A 52 12.32 14.10 10.44
CA ALA A 52 11.73 12.77 10.27
C ALA A 52 10.34 12.82 9.58
N TRP A 53 9.46 13.74 10.02
CA TRP A 53 8.14 13.94 9.38
C TRP A 53 8.22 14.46 7.93
N GLN A 54 9.27 15.23 7.61
CA GLN A 54 9.52 15.68 6.23
C GLN A 54 9.90 14.52 5.32
N ILE A 55 10.69 13.56 5.79
CA ILE A 55 11.06 12.35 5.04
C ILE A 55 9.80 11.52 4.74
N VAL A 56 8.93 11.33 5.74
CA VAL A 56 7.68 10.57 5.56
C VAL A 56 6.72 11.27 4.60
N ASP A 57 6.50 12.58 4.74
CA ASP A 57 5.66 13.35 3.81
C ASP A 57 6.23 13.36 2.39
N SER A 58 7.55 13.40 2.25
CA SER A 58 8.23 13.27 0.95
C SER A 58 7.95 11.90 0.34
N THR A 59 8.04 10.83 1.11
CA THR A 59 7.75 9.46 0.67
C THR A 59 6.30 9.30 0.23
N LEU A 60 5.33 9.84 0.99
CA LEU A 60 3.92 9.87 0.59
C LEU A 60 3.70 10.65 -0.70
N THR A 61 4.46 11.73 -0.91
CA THR A 61 4.37 12.45 -2.19
C THR A 61 4.93 11.64 -3.35
N MET A 62 5.87 10.72 -3.10
CA MET A 62 6.37 9.84 -4.16
C MET A 62 5.32 8.80 -4.57
N GLU A 63 4.46 8.34 -3.66
CA GLU A 63 3.30 7.49 -4.00
C GLU A 63 2.34 8.21 -4.96
N LEU A 64 2.07 9.50 -4.70
CA LEU A 64 1.28 10.34 -5.60
C LEU A 64 1.93 10.51 -6.97
N LYS A 65 3.25 10.74 -7.00
CA LYS A 65 4.01 10.82 -8.26
C LYS A 65 3.96 9.49 -9.02
N SER A 66 4.07 8.34 -8.34
CA SER A 66 4.00 7.02 -8.97
C SER A 66 2.66 6.79 -9.65
N LEU A 67 1.55 7.09 -8.96
CA LEU A 67 0.21 7.04 -9.54
C LEU A 67 0.10 7.89 -10.82
N TYR A 68 0.55 9.14 -10.74
CA TYR A 68 0.53 10.06 -11.87
C TYR A 68 1.36 9.54 -13.05
N TRP A 69 2.51 8.91 -12.77
CA TRP A 69 3.31 8.24 -13.80
C TRP A 69 2.54 7.10 -14.45
N TRP A 70 1.92 6.20 -13.69
CA TRP A 70 1.11 5.11 -14.25
C TRP A 70 -0.05 5.62 -15.10
N PHE A 71 -0.69 6.71 -14.68
CA PHE A 71 -1.72 7.39 -15.46
C PHE A 71 -1.19 7.89 -16.79
N CYS A 72 -0.04 8.57 -16.78
CA CYS A 72 0.62 9.04 -18.00
C CYS A 72 1.03 7.89 -18.93
N VAL A 73 1.62 6.83 -18.39
CA VAL A 73 2.00 5.63 -19.17
C VAL A 73 0.77 5.02 -19.85
N ARG A 74 -0.39 5.03 -19.17
CA ARG A 74 -1.65 4.55 -19.77
C ARG A 74 -2.07 5.43 -20.94
N GLU A 75 -2.11 6.76 -20.77
CA GLU A 75 -2.49 7.69 -21.84
C GLU A 75 -1.60 7.51 -23.08
N GLU A 76 -0.28 7.42 -22.88
CA GLU A 76 0.68 7.23 -23.99
C GLU A 76 0.51 5.84 -24.64
N ALA A 77 0.21 4.80 -23.86
CA ALA A 77 -0.06 3.47 -24.39
C ALA A 77 -1.39 3.41 -25.19
N GLU A 78 -2.42 4.12 -24.75
CA GLU A 78 -3.69 4.26 -25.48
C GLU A 78 -3.49 4.98 -26.82
N LEU A 79 -2.66 6.04 -26.85
CA LEU A 79 -2.26 6.69 -28.10
C LEU A 79 -1.56 5.71 -29.05
N VAL A 80 -0.64 4.88 -28.53
CA VAL A 80 0.05 3.84 -29.31
C VAL A 80 -0.96 2.83 -29.87
N ARG A 81 -1.95 2.38 -29.07
CA ARG A 81 -3.01 1.47 -29.53
C ARG A 81 -3.82 2.07 -30.66
N ASP A 82 -4.26 3.32 -30.50
CA ASP A 82 -5.12 3.97 -31.48
C ASP A 82 -4.37 4.16 -32.82
N LEU A 83 -3.07 4.49 -32.77
CA LEU A 83 -2.21 4.53 -33.95
C LEU A 83 -1.95 3.14 -34.54
N GLN A 84 -1.77 2.11 -33.71
CA GLN A 84 -1.61 0.73 -34.18
C GLN A 84 -2.84 0.26 -34.95
N HIS A 85 -4.05 0.54 -34.45
CA HIS A 85 -5.29 0.21 -35.15
C HIS A 85 -5.43 1.01 -36.45
N ARG A 86 -5.14 2.31 -36.41
CA ARG A 86 -5.22 3.18 -37.58
C ARG A 86 -4.30 2.75 -38.71
N PHE A 87 -3.09 2.30 -38.39
CA PHE A 87 -2.08 1.90 -39.38
C PHE A 87 -1.92 0.38 -39.49
N LYS A 88 -2.89 -0.40 -39.02
CA LYS A 88 -2.79 -1.87 -38.95
C LYS A 88 -2.37 -2.50 -40.28
N ASP A 89 -2.94 -2.03 -41.38
CA ASP A 89 -2.69 -2.54 -42.73
C ASP A 89 -1.35 -2.05 -43.34
N GLN A 90 -0.57 -1.25 -42.60
CA GLN A 90 0.73 -0.72 -42.98
C GLN A 90 1.86 -1.21 -42.05
N ILE A 91 1.57 -2.17 -41.17
CA ILE A 91 2.53 -2.72 -40.22
C ILE A 91 2.83 -4.16 -40.63
N ASP A 92 3.88 -4.31 -41.45
CA ASP A 92 4.33 -5.60 -41.95
C ASP A 92 5.69 -5.99 -41.38
N PRO A 93 5.92 -7.27 -41.03
CA PRO A 93 7.23 -7.76 -40.63
C PRO A 93 8.31 -7.43 -41.69
N GLY A 94 9.41 -6.79 -41.26
CA GLY A 94 10.53 -6.42 -42.14
C GLY A 94 10.39 -5.07 -42.84
N SER A 95 9.21 -4.45 -42.81
CA SER A 95 8.98 -3.09 -43.30
C SER A 95 9.21 -2.04 -42.19
N PRO A 96 9.61 -0.80 -42.53
CA PRO A 96 9.68 0.27 -41.57
C PRO A 96 8.27 0.61 -41.04
N LEU A 97 8.20 0.99 -39.76
CA LEU A 97 6.93 1.41 -39.16
C LEU A 97 6.43 2.74 -39.76
N PRO A 98 5.10 2.94 -39.83
CA PRO A 98 4.51 4.23 -40.15
C PRO A 98 5.08 5.33 -39.23
N PRO A 99 5.55 6.48 -39.76
CA PRO A 99 6.31 7.45 -38.97
C PRO A 99 5.64 7.95 -37.69
N LYS A 100 4.30 8.10 -37.70
CA LYS A 100 3.54 8.53 -36.51
C LYS A 100 3.47 7.43 -35.44
N TYR A 101 3.32 6.18 -35.87
CA TYR A 101 3.28 5.04 -34.96
C TYR A 101 4.67 4.75 -34.37
N ASP A 102 5.70 4.80 -35.22
CA ASP A 102 7.11 4.72 -34.82
C ASP A 102 7.45 5.77 -33.75
N HIS A 103 7.06 7.02 -34.00
CA HIS A 103 7.26 8.13 -33.06
C HIS A 103 6.57 7.90 -31.71
N ALA A 104 5.31 7.47 -31.71
CA ALA A 104 4.56 7.21 -30.48
C ALA A 104 5.15 6.05 -29.66
N LEU A 105 5.63 4.99 -30.31
CA LEU A 105 6.35 3.91 -29.63
C LEU A 105 7.64 4.41 -28.98
N SER A 106 8.42 5.24 -29.68
CA SER A 106 9.63 5.82 -29.13
C SER A 106 9.34 6.80 -27.99
N ALA A 107 8.24 7.56 -28.07
CA ALA A 107 7.77 8.41 -26.98
C ALA A 107 7.40 7.59 -25.73
N LEU A 108 6.59 6.53 -25.88
CA LEU A 108 6.22 5.62 -24.79
C LEU A 108 7.46 4.97 -24.14
N GLU A 109 8.43 4.53 -24.95
CA GLU A 109 9.69 3.98 -24.43
C GLU A 109 10.44 4.98 -23.56
N VAL A 110 10.56 6.23 -23.99
CA VAL A 110 11.21 7.29 -23.21
C VAL A 110 10.48 7.55 -21.89
N VAL A 111 9.15 7.54 -21.90
CA VAL A 111 8.34 7.70 -20.67
C VAL A 111 8.64 6.56 -19.69
N LEU A 112 8.68 5.31 -20.15
CA LEU A 112 8.99 4.15 -19.31
C LEU A 112 10.42 4.18 -18.76
N VAL A 113 11.42 4.52 -19.59
CA VAL A 113 12.83 4.62 -19.17
C VAL A 113 13.01 5.70 -18.10
N ASN A 114 12.40 6.87 -18.29
CA ASN A 114 12.46 7.94 -17.29
C ASN A 114 11.76 7.53 -16.00
N PHE A 115 10.58 6.89 -16.10
CA PHE A 115 9.90 6.38 -14.94
C PHE A 115 10.76 5.35 -14.19
N MET A 116 11.43 4.44 -14.90
CA MET A 116 12.36 3.48 -14.32
C MET A 116 13.52 4.16 -13.59
N ASN A 117 14.20 5.11 -14.23
CA ASN A 117 15.33 5.82 -13.62
C ASN A 117 14.92 6.51 -12.30
N ILE A 118 13.79 7.21 -12.33
CA ILE A 118 13.22 7.89 -11.16
C ILE A 118 12.91 6.87 -10.06
N ARG A 119 12.28 5.74 -10.40
CA ARG A 119 11.95 4.69 -9.43
C ARG A 119 13.19 4.01 -8.85
N CYS A 120 14.21 3.75 -9.66
CA CYS A 120 15.49 3.20 -9.22
C CYS A 120 16.18 4.13 -8.20
N ASP A 121 16.24 5.44 -8.48
CA ASP A 121 16.81 6.42 -7.54
C ASP A 121 15.99 6.53 -6.25
N MET A 122 14.66 6.50 -6.35
CA MET A 122 13.78 6.47 -5.18
C MET A 122 13.99 5.22 -4.31
N CYS A 123 14.00 4.04 -4.92
CA CYS A 123 14.20 2.78 -4.20
C CYS A 123 15.56 2.76 -3.50
N ARG A 124 16.60 3.30 -4.16
CA ARG A 124 17.92 3.46 -3.54
C ARG A 124 17.83 4.27 -2.26
N ASN A 125 17.30 5.50 -2.34
CA ASN A 125 17.14 6.41 -1.19
C ASN A 125 16.33 5.78 -0.05
N GLN A 126 15.33 4.96 -0.40
CA GLN A 126 14.50 4.29 0.58
C GLN A 126 15.21 3.13 1.28
N ILE A 127 16.00 2.33 0.56
CA ILE A 127 16.82 1.26 1.16
C ILE A 127 17.74 1.82 2.24
N GLU A 128 18.32 3.01 2.01
CA GLU A 128 19.23 3.67 2.96
C GLU A 128 18.56 3.98 4.31
N GLN A 129 17.22 4.08 4.31
CA GLN A 129 16.42 4.40 5.48
C GLN A 129 15.90 3.14 6.21
N ARG A 130 16.01 1.94 5.61
CA ARG A 130 15.39 0.73 6.16
C ARG A 130 16.23 0.12 7.31
N PRO A 131 15.59 -0.42 8.36
CA PRO A 131 16.29 -1.02 9.50
C PRO A 131 17.31 -2.11 9.12
N GLY A 132 16.95 -2.94 8.14
CA GLY A 132 17.79 -4.06 7.69
C GLY A 132 19.11 -3.66 7.01
N PHE A 133 19.29 -2.38 6.70
CA PHE A 133 20.45 -1.84 5.99
C PHE A 133 21.10 -0.64 6.70
N SER A 134 20.60 -0.23 7.87
CA SER A 134 21.13 0.91 8.66
C SER A 134 22.64 0.83 8.91
N LYS A 135 23.22 -0.38 9.02
CA LYS A 135 24.67 -0.58 9.23
C LYS A 135 25.56 0.03 8.13
N TYR A 136 24.99 0.37 6.97
CA TYR A 136 25.71 0.95 5.84
C TYR A 136 25.67 2.47 5.80
N TYR A 137 24.79 3.10 6.58
CA TYR A 137 24.45 4.51 6.43
C TYR A 137 24.49 5.24 7.77
N ARG A 138 24.93 6.50 7.72
CA ARG A 138 24.80 7.46 8.81
C ARG A 138 24.07 8.68 8.29
N TRP A 139 23.17 9.19 9.13
CA TRP A 139 22.30 10.32 8.81
C TRP A 139 22.67 11.49 9.71
N GLU A 140 22.98 12.63 9.11
CA GLU A 140 23.34 13.86 9.84
C GLU A 140 22.57 15.06 9.24
N GLU A 141 22.02 15.93 10.09
CA GLU A 141 21.42 17.19 9.64
C GLU A 141 22.53 18.25 9.55
N ILE A 142 22.89 18.63 8.33
CA ILE A 142 23.95 19.60 8.05
C ILE A 142 23.43 21.03 7.84
N GLY A 143 22.13 21.24 8.06
CA GLY A 143 21.50 22.54 8.04
C GLY A 143 19.98 22.44 7.92
N PRO A 144 19.26 23.57 7.99
CA PRO A 144 17.80 23.56 7.93
C PRO A 144 17.32 22.86 6.66
N ARG A 145 16.66 21.71 6.84
CA ARG A 145 16.11 20.89 5.74
C ARG A 145 17.18 20.31 4.79
N LYS A 146 18.42 20.15 5.26
CA LYS A 146 19.50 19.50 4.52
C LYS A 146 20.03 18.32 5.32
N LEU A 147 19.87 17.13 4.74
CA LEU A 147 20.39 15.89 5.28
C LEU A 147 21.61 15.47 4.48
N GLU A 148 22.65 15.03 5.20
CA GLU A 148 23.76 14.30 4.62
C GLU A 148 23.62 12.82 4.99
N VAL A 149 23.78 11.97 3.98
CA VAL A 149 23.81 10.51 4.14
C VAL A 149 25.21 10.03 3.81
N THR A 150 25.92 9.55 4.83
CA THR A 150 27.29 9.05 4.67
C THR A 150 27.29 7.52 4.66
N ARG A 151 27.98 6.92 3.69
CA ARG A 151 28.23 5.47 3.68
C ARG A 151 29.37 5.14 4.65
N VAL A 152 29.06 4.43 5.74
CA VAL A 152 30.01 4.17 6.84
C VAL A 152 30.84 2.90 6.66
N ASN A 153 30.49 2.04 5.69
CA ASN A 153 31.22 0.82 5.40
C ASN A 153 31.58 0.79 3.89
N PRO A 154 32.72 1.40 3.50
CA PRO A 154 33.04 1.74 2.11
C PRO A 154 33.54 0.55 1.29
N GLU A 155 33.24 -0.69 1.69
CA GLU A 155 33.56 -1.86 0.88
C GLU A 155 32.99 -1.69 -0.53
N PRO A 156 33.82 -1.90 -1.58
CA PRO A 156 33.38 -1.78 -2.96
C PRO A 156 32.15 -2.65 -3.22
N LEU A 157 31.17 -2.11 -3.95
CA LEU A 157 29.92 -2.82 -4.23
C LEU A 157 30.16 -4.23 -4.81
N PRO A 158 31.10 -4.49 -5.74
CA PRO A 158 31.33 -5.86 -6.22
C PRO A 158 31.66 -6.89 -5.13
N ASN A 159 32.40 -6.49 -4.08
CA ASN A 159 32.76 -7.39 -3.00
C ASN A 159 31.55 -7.75 -2.12
N ARG A 160 30.53 -6.88 -2.06
CA ARG A 160 29.28 -7.12 -1.34
C ARG A 160 28.53 -8.34 -1.82
N PHE A 161 28.72 -8.78 -3.06
CA PHE A 161 28.14 -10.04 -3.53
C PHE A 161 28.53 -11.22 -2.63
N PHE A 162 29.74 -11.21 -2.06
CA PHE A 162 30.22 -12.27 -1.18
C PHE A 162 29.95 -12.01 0.30
N THR A 163 29.94 -10.74 0.73
CA THR A 163 29.81 -10.38 2.16
C THR A 163 28.38 -10.07 2.60
N ASP A 164 27.54 -9.57 1.69
CA ASP A 164 26.12 -9.29 1.92
C ASP A 164 25.34 -9.33 0.59
N PRO A 165 25.10 -10.54 0.04
CA PRO A 165 24.47 -10.73 -1.27
C PRO A 165 23.08 -10.08 -1.35
N LEU A 166 22.30 -10.10 -0.26
CA LEU A 166 20.98 -9.45 -0.21
C LEU A 166 21.07 -7.96 -0.50
N TYR A 167 21.92 -7.23 0.23
CA TYR A 167 22.13 -5.81 -0.02
C TYR A 167 22.67 -5.57 -1.43
N TRP A 168 23.57 -6.43 -1.92
CA TRP A 168 24.08 -6.34 -3.28
C TRP A 168 22.99 -6.46 -4.34
N TYR A 169 22.07 -7.44 -4.22
CA TYR A 169 20.96 -7.61 -5.17
C TYR A 169 20.07 -6.36 -5.20
N LEU A 170 19.67 -5.86 -4.03
CA LEU A 170 18.77 -4.71 -3.93
C LEU A 170 19.39 -3.44 -4.51
N ILE A 171 20.66 -3.15 -4.24
CA ILE A 171 21.34 -1.98 -4.80
C ILE A 171 21.51 -2.08 -6.32
N ASN A 172 21.80 -3.27 -6.85
CA ASN A 172 21.92 -3.47 -8.30
C ASN A 172 20.55 -3.41 -9.00
N LEU A 173 19.46 -3.81 -8.34
CA LEU A 173 18.09 -3.61 -8.85
C LEU A 173 17.69 -2.13 -8.91
N CYS A 174 18.42 -1.25 -8.23
CA CYS A 174 18.27 0.20 -8.33
C CYS A 174 19.21 0.81 -9.38
N ALA A 175 19.86 0.02 -10.25
CA ALA A 175 20.67 0.56 -11.33
C ALA A 175 19.80 1.04 -12.51
N PRO A 176 20.21 2.06 -13.26
CA PRO A 176 19.53 2.44 -14.50
C PRO A 176 19.45 1.25 -15.47
N PRO A 177 18.30 1.01 -16.14
CA PRO A 177 18.11 -0.15 -17.02
C PRO A 177 19.07 -0.16 -18.22
N ASP A 178 19.51 1.02 -18.67
CA ASP A 178 20.38 1.20 -19.84
C ASP A 178 21.83 1.56 -19.45
N GLY A 179 22.20 1.40 -18.18
CA GLY A 179 23.56 1.65 -17.71
C GLY A 179 24.56 0.62 -18.26
N ARG A 180 25.73 1.07 -18.72
CA ARG A 180 26.79 0.15 -19.18
C ARG A 180 27.21 -0.79 -18.05
N GLY A 181 27.27 -2.09 -18.34
CA GLY A 181 27.68 -3.10 -17.37
C GLY A 181 26.64 -3.44 -16.29
N CYS A 182 25.41 -2.90 -16.40
CA CYS A 182 24.32 -3.29 -15.51
C CYS A 182 23.88 -4.73 -15.80
N ILE A 183 23.52 -5.45 -14.74
CA ILE A 183 22.95 -6.79 -14.85
C ILE A 183 21.47 -6.63 -15.17
N ASP A 184 20.95 -7.45 -16.07
CA ASP A 184 19.53 -7.45 -16.40
C ASP A 184 18.66 -7.65 -15.15
N HIS A 185 17.59 -6.86 -15.02
CA HIS A 185 16.74 -6.87 -13.83
C HIS A 185 16.05 -8.22 -13.63
N ALA A 186 15.63 -8.93 -14.69
CA ALA A 186 15.00 -10.23 -14.52
C ALA A 186 15.97 -11.24 -13.90
N ARG A 187 17.26 -11.17 -14.26
CA ARG A 187 18.29 -12.00 -13.64
C ARG A 187 18.51 -11.63 -12.17
N LEU A 188 18.54 -10.35 -11.83
CA LEU A 188 18.66 -9.89 -10.45
C LEU A 188 17.45 -10.28 -9.59
N PHE A 189 16.23 -10.20 -10.13
CA PHE A 189 15.02 -10.68 -9.45
C PHE A 189 15.08 -12.18 -9.19
N ALA A 190 15.50 -12.98 -10.17
CA ALA A 190 15.67 -14.42 -9.97
C ALA A 190 16.70 -14.75 -8.88
N TYR A 191 17.80 -14.00 -8.81
CA TYR A 191 18.79 -14.14 -7.73
C TYR A 191 18.23 -13.74 -6.36
N LEU A 192 17.51 -12.63 -6.28
CA LEU A 192 16.88 -12.17 -5.04
C LEU A 192 15.84 -13.18 -4.55
N GLU A 193 14.97 -13.69 -5.42
CA GLU A 193 13.96 -14.69 -5.09
C GLU A 193 14.59 -15.99 -4.57
N HIS A 194 15.62 -16.48 -5.26
CA HIS A 194 16.36 -17.68 -4.83
C HIS A 194 17.04 -17.47 -3.47
N HIS A 195 17.67 -16.29 -3.26
CA HIS A 195 18.28 -15.93 -1.99
C HIS A 195 17.24 -15.92 -0.87
N LEU A 196 16.13 -15.21 -1.04
CA LEU A 196 15.09 -15.12 -0.02
C LEU A 196 14.40 -16.46 0.26
N ALA A 197 14.27 -17.34 -0.73
CA ALA A 197 13.68 -18.67 -0.55
C ALA A 197 14.51 -19.60 0.35
N THR A 198 15.84 -19.42 0.34
CA THR A 198 16.78 -20.27 1.11
C THR A 198 17.32 -19.56 2.36
N ALA A 199 17.05 -18.26 2.51
CA ALA A 199 17.54 -17.42 3.58
C ALA A 199 16.95 -17.75 4.96
N SER A 200 17.74 -17.49 6.00
CA SER A 200 17.27 -17.54 7.39
C SER A 200 16.13 -16.54 7.63
N GLN A 201 15.39 -16.72 8.72
CA GLN A 201 14.35 -15.76 9.09
C GLN A 201 14.94 -14.36 9.35
N GLU A 202 16.08 -14.28 10.01
CA GLU A 202 16.79 -13.02 10.28
C GLU A 202 17.13 -12.28 8.96
N GLU A 203 17.67 -13.00 7.99
CA GLU A 203 18.03 -12.42 6.69
C GLU A 203 16.78 -11.95 5.91
N ARG A 204 15.70 -12.74 5.91
CA ARG A 204 14.43 -12.32 5.30
C ARG A 204 13.86 -11.08 5.98
N THR A 205 13.95 -10.97 7.30
CA THR A 205 13.39 -9.82 8.04
C THR A 205 14.08 -8.49 7.75
N ARG A 206 15.24 -8.49 7.08
CA ARG A 206 15.90 -7.26 6.61
C ARG A 206 15.12 -6.56 5.49
N VAL A 207 14.27 -7.30 4.78
CA VAL A 207 13.39 -6.77 3.73
C VAL A 207 11.97 -6.71 4.28
N ASP A 208 11.46 -5.50 4.48
CA ASP A 208 10.06 -5.30 4.89
C ASP A 208 9.11 -5.29 3.68
N GLN A 209 7.79 -5.27 3.94
CA GLN A 209 6.77 -5.24 2.89
C GLN A 209 6.95 -4.06 1.92
N THR A 210 7.34 -2.89 2.42
CA THR A 210 7.51 -1.67 1.63
C THR A 210 8.60 -1.85 0.58
N VAL A 211 9.72 -2.48 0.95
CA VAL A 211 10.81 -2.77 0.02
C VAL A 211 10.32 -3.67 -1.12
N ILE A 212 9.63 -4.75 -0.79
CA ILE A 212 9.06 -5.68 -1.76
C ILE A 212 8.07 -4.98 -2.70
N ASP A 213 7.19 -4.13 -2.17
CA ASP A 213 6.19 -3.41 -2.94
C ASP A 213 6.85 -2.45 -3.96
N TRP A 214 7.89 -1.72 -3.55
CA TRP A 214 8.61 -0.81 -4.45
C TRP A 214 9.35 -1.54 -5.57
N PHE A 215 9.97 -2.68 -5.27
CA PHE A 215 10.64 -3.50 -6.27
C PHE A 215 9.66 -4.17 -7.23
N SER A 216 8.41 -4.42 -6.82
CA SER A 216 7.37 -4.91 -7.73
C SER A 216 7.03 -3.89 -8.84
N GLU A 217 7.11 -2.59 -8.55
CA GLU A 217 6.96 -1.55 -9.59
C GLU A 217 8.11 -1.57 -10.60
N ILE A 218 9.36 -1.72 -10.13
CA ILE A 218 10.54 -1.89 -11.01
C ILE A 218 10.35 -3.13 -11.89
N ALA A 219 9.92 -4.25 -11.31
CA ALA A 219 9.71 -5.49 -12.05
C ALA A 219 8.69 -5.33 -13.19
N VAL A 220 7.57 -4.64 -12.94
CA VAL A 220 6.57 -4.42 -13.98
C VAL A 220 7.01 -3.39 -15.02
N ASN A 221 7.69 -2.32 -14.62
CA ASN A 221 8.24 -1.37 -15.60
C ASN A 221 9.25 -2.08 -16.53
N HIS A 222 10.13 -2.93 -15.98
CA HIS A 222 11.07 -3.73 -16.77
C HIS A 222 10.35 -4.67 -17.74
N GLN A 223 9.30 -5.36 -17.30
CA GLN A 223 8.47 -6.20 -18.16
C GLN A 223 7.85 -5.41 -19.31
N LEU A 224 7.32 -4.20 -19.05
CA LEU A 224 6.75 -3.32 -20.07
C LEU A 224 7.82 -2.85 -21.07
N LEU A 225 8.98 -2.43 -20.58
CA LEU A 225 10.12 -2.06 -21.42
C LEU A 225 10.56 -3.21 -22.34
N LEU A 226 10.70 -4.43 -21.80
CA LEU A 226 11.02 -5.60 -22.60
C LEU A 226 9.94 -5.89 -23.64
N THR A 227 8.66 -5.81 -23.27
CA THR A 227 7.53 -6.04 -24.18
C THR A 227 7.57 -5.08 -25.37
N LEU A 228 7.91 -3.81 -25.12
CA LEU A 228 8.05 -2.79 -26.16
C LEU A 228 9.30 -3.04 -27.02
N ARG A 229 10.48 -3.21 -26.41
CA ARG A 229 11.77 -3.37 -27.10
C ARG A 229 11.88 -4.65 -27.93
N LEU A 230 11.22 -5.72 -27.48
CA LEU A 230 11.17 -6.99 -28.20
C LEU A 230 10.06 -7.03 -29.26
N SER A 231 9.21 -6.01 -29.34
CA SER A 231 8.17 -5.95 -30.35
C SER A 231 8.74 -5.81 -31.77
N ARG A 232 8.03 -6.38 -32.75
CA ARG A 232 8.41 -6.31 -34.18
C ARG A 232 7.20 -5.90 -35.04
N PRO A 233 7.41 -5.08 -36.10
CA PRO A 233 8.66 -4.37 -36.42
C PRO A 233 9.09 -3.42 -35.30
N GLN A 234 10.40 -3.25 -35.11
CA GLN A 234 10.94 -2.48 -33.99
C GLN A 234 10.89 -0.99 -34.32
N ASN A 235 10.57 -0.14 -33.35
CA ASN A 235 10.66 1.30 -33.49
C ASN A 235 12.12 1.76 -33.61
N HIS A 236 12.34 2.91 -34.25
CA HIS A 236 13.65 3.54 -34.23
C HIS A 236 13.98 4.01 -32.81
N ILE A 237 14.94 3.34 -32.17
CA ILE A 237 15.43 3.68 -30.84
C ILE A 237 16.05 5.07 -30.89
N GLY A 238 15.62 5.93 -29.97
CA GLY A 238 16.36 7.15 -29.70
C GLY A 238 15.57 8.12 -28.84
N PHE A 239 15.91 8.17 -27.56
CA PHE A 239 15.80 9.43 -26.84
C PHE A 239 16.51 10.50 -27.67
N THR A 240 15.77 11.48 -28.14
CA THR A 240 16.33 12.62 -28.85
C THR A 240 15.88 13.87 -28.12
N ASP A 241 16.75 14.86 -27.98
CA ASP A 241 16.36 16.21 -27.52
C ASP A 241 15.22 16.79 -28.36
N LYS A 242 15.04 16.26 -29.58
CA LYS A 242 13.90 16.52 -30.44
C LYS A 242 12.58 16.07 -29.80
N LEU A 243 12.47 14.84 -29.29
CA LEU A 243 11.26 14.33 -28.61
C LEU A 243 10.82 15.25 -27.47
N LEU A 244 11.75 15.62 -26.58
CA LEU A 244 11.46 16.54 -25.47
C LEU A 244 10.94 17.92 -25.93
N LYS A 245 11.30 18.36 -27.14
CA LYS A 245 10.88 19.65 -27.71
C LYS A 245 9.60 19.54 -28.54
N THR A 246 9.30 18.38 -29.11
CA THR A 246 8.17 18.19 -30.03
C THR A 246 6.95 17.60 -29.36
N GLU A 247 7.14 16.77 -28.32
CA GLU A 247 6.05 16.11 -27.63
C GLU A 247 5.23 17.07 -26.77
N LYS A 248 3.91 16.92 -26.84
CA LYS A 248 2.94 17.80 -26.16
C LYS A 248 2.02 17.05 -25.20
N GLY A 249 2.20 15.74 -25.07
CA GLY A 249 1.47 14.93 -24.09
C GLY A 249 1.66 15.44 -22.66
N ARG A 250 0.76 15.06 -21.76
CA ARG A 250 0.70 15.58 -20.38
C ARG A 250 2.02 15.39 -19.63
N VAL A 251 2.60 14.19 -19.74
CA VAL A 251 3.88 13.84 -19.11
C VAL A 251 5.05 14.69 -19.62
N TRP A 252 4.99 15.12 -20.88
CA TRP A 252 6.00 15.94 -21.55
C TRP A 252 5.88 17.42 -21.20
N ARG A 253 4.64 17.95 -21.11
CA ARG A 253 4.38 19.33 -20.65
C ARG A 253 4.89 19.57 -19.23
N ASN A 254 4.80 18.56 -18.39
CA ASN A 254 5.31 18.58 -17.02
C ASN A 254 6.82 18.27 -16.94
N LYS A 255 7.54 18.34 -18.09
CA LYS A 255 8.98 18.10 -18.27
C LYS A 255 9.50 16.90 -17.46
N LEU A 256 8.75 15.79 -17.51
CA LEU A 256 9.08 14.51 -16.88
C LEU A 256 9.26 14.60 -15.35
N LEU A 257 8.37 15.36 -14.68
CA LEU A 257 8.30 15.57 -13.23
C LEU A 257 9.67 15.93 -12.67
N GLU A 258 10.01 17.22 -12.68
CA GLU A 258 11.24 17.75 -12.06
C GLU A 258 11.64 16.91 -10.84
N ALA A 259 12.93 16.53 -10.76
CA ALA A 259 13.57 16.05 -9.54
C ALA A 259 13.52 17.08 -8.38
N GLY A 260 12.77 18.17 -8.59
CA GLY A 260 12.44 19.19 -7.63
C GLY A 260 11.74 18.59 -6.42
N ASN A 261 12.43 18.76 -5.30
CA ASN A 261 11.90 18.67 -3.96
C ASN A 261 10.47 19.24 -3.95
N VAL A 262 9.51 18.42 -3.57
CA VAL A 262 8.23 18.94 -3.08
C VAL A 262 8.61 19.90 -1.97
N HIS A 263 8.31 21.18 -2.14
CA HIS A 263 8.81 22.21 -1.25
C HIS A 263 8.56 21.80 0.21
N LEU A 264 9.65 21.52 0.93
CA LEU A 264 9.73 21.16 2.36
C LEU A 264 9.26 22.31 3.28
N THR A 265 8.69 23.37 2.71
CA THR A 265 8.18 24.57 3.36
C THR A 265 6.68 24.51 3.67
N SER A 266 5.98 23.45 3.28
CA SER A 266 4.54 23.34 3.52
C SER A 266 4.23 22.96 4.98
N ALA A 267 3.07 23.36 5.49
CA ALA A 267 2.55 22.91 6.79
C ALA A 267 2.24 21.39 6.82
N ARG A 268 2.36 20.67 5.69
CA ARG A 268 1.96 19.28 5.52
C ARG A 268 2.63 18.30 6.48
N PRO A 269 3.96 18.34 6.72
CA PRO A 269 4.58 17.41 7.66
C PRO A 269 4.02 17.57 9.09
N LEU A 270 3.64 18.80 9.48
CA LEU A 270 3.02 19.08 10.77
C LEU A 270 1.57 18.58 10.85
N LEU A 271 0.82 18.69 9.76
CA LEU A 271 -0.54 18.14 9.66
C LEU A 271 -0.52 16.61 9.72
N LEU A 272 0.42 15.97 9.03
CA LEU A 272 0.63 14.52 9.07
C LEU A 272 0.99 14.04 10.47
N LYS A 273 1.94 14.75 11.12
CA LYS A 273 2.29 14.54 12.53
C LYS A 273 1.06 14.64 13.43
N ARG A 274 0.28 15.71 13.29
CA ARG A 274 -0.93 15.93 14.10
C ARG A 274 -1.92 14.78 13.95
N PHE A 275 -2.20 14.33 12.72
CA PHE A 275 -3.05 13.17 12.47
C PHE A 275 -2.54 11.91 13.16
N TYR A 276 -1.25 11.60 13.00
CA TYR A 276 -0.65 10.38 13.53
C TYR A 276 -0.62 10.37 15.06
N GLU A 277 -0.32 11.51 15.68
CA GLU A 277 -0.21 11.65 17.15
C GLU A 277 -1.58 11.83 17.84
N THR A 278 -2.66 12.06 17.10
CA THR A 278 -4.02 12.06 17.68
C THR A 278 -4.30 10.68 18.29
N ALA A 279 -4.88 10.60 19.47
CA ALA A 279 -5.23 9.30 20.03
C ALA A 279 -6.30 8.62 19.14
N PRO A 280 -6.14 7.32 18.81
CA PRO A 280 -7.23 6.60 18.15
C PRO A 280 -8.44 6.52 19.09
N PRO A 281 -9.66 6.37 18.55
CA PRO A 281 -10.82 6.13 19.40
C PRO A 281 -10.64 4.82 20.17
N GLN A 282 -10.83 4.86 21.49
CA GLN A 282 -10.63 3.70 22.38
C GLN A 282 -11.79 3.55 23.36
N GLY A 283 -12.04 2.30 23.75
CA GLY A 283 -13.03 1.98 24.77
C GLY A 283 -14.45 1.93 24.20
N ARG A 284 -15.43 2.01 25.10
CA ARG A 284 -16.84 1.86 24.74
C ARG A 284 -17.25 2.95 23.74
N ARG A 285 -18.01 2.55 22.71
CA ARG A 285 -18.68 3.47 21.76
C ARG A 285 -19.69 4.37 22.45
N ASP A 286 -19.19 5.45 23.03
CA ASP A 286 -19.93 6.50 23.69
C ASP A 286 -19.64 7.86 23.03
N THR A 287 -20.15 8.94 23.62
CA THR A 287 -19.94 10.29 23.09
C THR A 287 -18.47 10.72 23.09
N ALA A 288 -17.64 10.19 24.00
CA ALA A 288 -16.21 10.46 24.02
C ALA A 288 -15.49 9.72 22.90
N TRP A 289 -15.83 8.45 22.67
CA TRP A 289 -15.34 7.67 21.52
C TRP A 289 -15.66 8.37 20.20
N LEU A 290 -16.90 8.87 20.04
CA LEU A 290 -17.32 9.52 18.80
C LEU A 290 -16.56 10.84 18.58
N LYS A 291 -16.30 11.61 19.64
CA LYS A 291 -15.48 12.81 19.56
C LYS A 291 -14.04 12.50 19.11
N GLN A 292 -13.44 11.42 19.63
CA GLN A 292 -12.10 10.98 19.21
C GLN A 292 -12.10 10.54 17.73
N TYR A 293 -13.11 9.79 17.31
CA TYR A 293 -13.29 9.37 15.92
C TYR A 293 -13.41 10.57 14.96
N ASP A 294 -14.25 11.55 15.32
CA ASP A 294 -14.43 12.78 14.55
C ASP A 294 -13.10 13.58 14.46
N GLU A 295 -12.36 13.70 15.56
CA GLU A 295 -11.07 14.39 15.59
C GLU A 295 -10.01 13.74 14.69
N VAL A 296 -9.88 12.41 14.75
CA VAL A 296 -8.97 11.65 13.87
C VAL A 296 -9.33 11.87 12.40
N SER A 297 -10.62 11.80 12.07
CA SER A 297 -11.13 11.97 10.70
C SER A 297 -10.87 13.39 10.18
N VAL A 298 -11.12 14.42 10.99
CA VAL A 298 -10.83 15.82 10.65
C VAL A 298 -9.34 16.04 10.41
N ASN A 299 -8.47 15.50 11.27
CA ASN A 299 -7.03 15.67 11.12
C ASN A 299 -6.49 15.00 9.84
N LEU A 300 -7.02 13.82 9.49
CA LEU A 300 -6.68 13.15 8.23
C LEU A 300 -7.16 13.95 7.01
N ALA A 301 -8.42 14.38 7.00
CA ALA A 301 -9.00 15.18 5.92
C ALA A 301 -8.25 16.52 5.75
N THR A 302 -7.79 17.13 6.84
CA THR A 302 -6.99 18.37 6.81
C THR A 302 -5.65 18.16 6.11
N TYR A 303 -4.97 17.05 6.39
CA TYR A 303 -3.72 16.69 5.70
C TYR A 303 -3.94 16.54 4.18
N TRP A 304 -4.97 15.78 3.78
CA TRP A 304 -5.31 15.58 2.37
C TRP A 304 -5.79 16.85 1.68
N SER A 305 -6.46 17.75 2.40
CA SER A 305 -6.80 19.09 1.91
C SER A 305 -5.55 19.93 1.61
N ALA A 306 -4.47 19.78 2.39
CA ALA A 306 -3.21 20.45 2.12
C ALA A 306 -2.48 19.85 0.91
N ILE A 307 -2.63 18.55 0.63
CA ILE A 307 -2.14 17.92 -0.61
C ILE A 307 -2.89 18.47 -1.83
N ARG A 308 -4.22 18.63 -1.71
CA ARG A 308 -5.10 19.23 -2.74
C ARG A 308 -4.91 20.74 -2.95
N GLY A 309 -4.04 21.40 -2.19
CA GLY A 309 -3.71 22.82 -2.39
C GLY A 309 -3.17 23.09 -3.80
N PRO A 310 -2.76 24.33 -4.13
CA PRO A 310 -2.33 24.73 -5.48
C PRO A 310 -1.01 24.04 -5.87
N SER A 311 -1.11 22.77 -6.25
CA SER A 311 -0.05 21.96 -6.80
C SER A 311 -0.31 21.81 -8.28
N LYS A 312 0.57 22.39 -9.09
CA LYS A 312 0.49 22.40 -10.57
C LYS A 312 0.30 21.00 -11.18
N HIS A 313 0.67 19.93 -10.47
CA HIS A 313 0.54 18.55 -10.94
C HIS A 313 -0.85 17.94 -10.74
N PHE A 314 -1.68 18.48 -9.83
CA PHE A 314 -2.99 17.91 -9.47
C PHE A 314 -4.15 18.86 -9.73
N GLU A 315 -3.92 19.95 -10.46
CA GLU A 315 -4.97 20.88 -10.91
C GLU A 315 -5.81 20.31 -12.06
N GLU A 316 -5.28 19.34 -12.82
CA GLU A 316 -6.00 18.72 -13.94
C GLU A 316 -7.11 17.78 -13.40
N PRO A 317 -8.37 17.89 -13.89
CA PRO A 317 -9.52 17.16 -13.31
C PRO A 317 -9.35 15.64 -13.21
N ASP A 318 -8.77 15.03 -14.24
CA ASP A 318 -8.54 13.57 -14.31
C ASP A 318 -7.50 13.09 -13.30
N VAL A 319 -6.64 13.99 -12.80
CA VAL A 319 -5.62 13.68 -11.80
C VAL A 319 -6.12 14.05 -10.41
N ALA A 320 -6.91 15.13 -10.31
CA ALA A 320 -7.53 15.57 -9.07
C ALA A 320 -8.43 14.49 -8.45
N HIS A 321 -9.07 13.63 -9.25
CA HIS A 321 -9.95 12.58 -8.74
C HIS A 321 -9.22 11.62 -7.78
N PHE A 322 -7.92 11.39 -7.97
CA PHE A 322 -7.15 10.43 -7.18
C PHE A 322 -6.93 10.86 -5.73
N ILE A 323 -6.99 12.16 -5.46
CA ILE A 323 -6.74 12.77 -4.15
C ILE A 323 -8.04 13.32 -3.53
N ARG A 324 -9.19 12.75 -3.91
CA ARG A 324 -10.53 13.17 -3.47
C ARG A 324 -11.40 12.01 -2.97
N ALA A 325 -10.81 10.88 -2.61
CA ALA A 325 -11.57 9.73 -2.11
C ALA A 325 -12.29 10.05 -0.77
N ASP A 326 -11.71 10.92 0.05
CA ASP A 326 -12.34 11.46 1.28
C ASP A 326 -13.54 12.38 1.00
N LEU A 327 -13.67 12.88 -0.22
CA LEU A 327 -14.77 13.74 -0.66
C LEU A 327 -15.82 13.00 -1.49
N ASP A 328 -15.65 11.70 -1.69
CA ASP A 328 -16.60 10.89 -2.44
C ASP A 328 -17.95 10.82 -1.72
N PRO A 329 -19.10 11.10 -2.39
CA PRO A 329 -20.41 11.08 -1.74
C PRO A 329 -20.76 9.74 -1.07
N SER A 330 -20.33 8.62 -1.66
CA SER A 330 -20.57 7.30 -1.07
C SER A 330 -19.76 7.09 0.21
N HIS A 331 -18.52 7.60 0.25
CA HIS A 331 -17.70 7.59 1.46
C HIS A 331 -18.31 8.48 2.55
N ILE A 332 -18.73 9.70 2.20
CA ILE A 332 -19.38 10.62 3.15
C ILE A 332 -20.66 9.99 3.72
N ALA A 333 -21.50 9.41 2.86
CA ALA A 333 -22.70 8.70 3.30
C ALA A 333 -22.37 7.52 4.23
N GLN A 334 -21.32 6.76 3.92
CA GLN A 334 -20.85 5.65 4.75
C GLN A 334 -20.39 6.13 6.13
N VAL A 335 -19.58 7.19 6.20
CA VAL A 335 -19.11 7.76 7.48
C VAL A 335 -20.29 8.28 8.29
N ASN A 336 -21.24 8.97 7.65
CA ASN A 336 -22.44 9.48 8.32
C ASN A 336 -23.33 8.33 8.84
N ALA A 337 -23.50 7.26 8.08
CA ALA A 337 -24.24 6.08 8.52
C ALA A 337 -23.57 5.41 9.73
N GLN A 338 -22.25 5.23 9.70
CA GLN A 338 -21.48 4.70 10.83
C GLN A 338 -21.65 5.57 12.07
N ARG A 339 -21.54 6.89 11.91
CA ARG A 339 -21.76 7.86 12.98
C ARG A 339 -23.16 7.77 13.57
N GLN A 340 -24.18 7.62 12.72
CA GLN A 340 -25.56 7.46 13.17
C GLN A 340 -25.76 6.16 13.95
N THR A 341 -25.21 5.03 13.49
CA THR A 341 -25.30 3.76 14.22
C THR A 341 -24.70 3.86 15.63
N VAL A 342 -23.57 4.56 15.78
CA VAL A 342 -22.96 4.78 17.11
C VAL A 342 -23.87 5.64 18.00
N LEU A 343 -24.53 6.67 17.44
CA LEU A 343 -25.50 7.49 18.18
C LEU A 343 -26.72 6.67 18.62
N ASP A 344 -27.25 5.82 17.74
CA ASP A 344 -28.38 4.93 18.06
C ASP A 344 -28.00 3.89 19.13
N GLU A 345 -26.76 3.35 19.08
CA GLU A 345 -26.21 2.49 20.15
C GLU A 345 -26.14 3.22 21.50
N ILE A 346 -25.78 4.52 21.50
CA ILE A 346 -25.74 5.33 22.72
C ILE A 346 -27.15 5.56 23.26
N GLU A 347 -28.10 5.92 22.41
CA GLU A 347 -29.49 6.18 22.79
C GLU A 347 -30.20 4.92 23.31
N SER A 348 -30.03 3.78 22.63
CA SER A 348 -30.58 2.49 23.08
C SER A 348 -30.05 2.10 24.46
N ARG A 349 -28.79 2.40 24.80
CA ARG A 349 -28.24 2.17 26.15
C ARG A 349 -28.82 3.11 27.21
N LEU A 350 -29.24 4.31 26.84
CA LEU A 350 -29.85 5.28 27.74
C LEU A 350 -31.33 4.98 28.01
N THR A 351 -32.01 4.30 27.08
CA THR A 351 -33.44 3.97 27.16
C THR A 351 -33.73 2.63 27.85
N ILE A 352 -32.74 1.75 28.05
CA ILE A 352 -32.92 0.54 28.87
C ILE A 352 -33.12 0.97 30.34
N PRO A 353 -34.27 0.65 30.98
CA PRO A 353 -34.46 0.93 32.40
C PRO A 353 -33.40 0.18 33.20
N LYS A 354 -32.69 0.88 34.09
CA LYS A 354 -31.95 0.23 35.18
C LYS A 354 -32.98 -0.51 36.03
N HIS A 355 -33.24 -1.79 35.73
CA HIS A 355 -33.98 -2.65 36.63
C HIS A 355 -33.08 -2.86 37.86
N VAL A 356 -33.25 -1.98 38.85
CA VAL A 356 -32.73 -2.18 40.19
C VAL A 356 -33.50 -3.36 40.75
N ASN A 357 -32.96 -4.57 40.58
CA ASN A 357 -33.40 -5.70 41.37
C ASN A 357 -32.88 -5.53 42.80
N THR A 358 -33.57 -4.67 43.55
CA THR A 358 -33.57 -4.75 45.01
C THR A 358 -34.37 -5.99 45.36
N VAL A 359 -33.73 -7.17 45.34
CA VAL A 359 -34.29 -8.34 46.03
C VAL A 359 -33.95 -8.17 47.50
N GLN A 360 -34.92 -7.65 48.26
CA GLN A 360 -34.96 -7.87 49.71
C GLN A 360 -35.22 -9.37 49.93
N LEU A 361 -34.25 -10.06 50.51
CA LEU A 361 -34.43 -11.44 50.99
C LEU A 361 -34.95 -11.39 52.44
N PRO A 362 -36.07 -12.07 52.78
CA PRO A 362 -36.46 -12.27 54.16
C PRO A 362 -35.54 -13.27 54.86
N LEU A 363 -35.24 -12.94 56.11
CA LEU A 363 -34.51 -13.74 57.08
C LEU A 363 -35.30 -15.02 57.44
N ALA A 364 -34.80 -16.20 57.10
CA ALA A 364 -35.14 -17.43 57.80
C ALA A 364 -34.00 -18.46 57.68
N THR A 365 -33.51 -18.80 58.85
CA THR A 365 -32.49 -19.79 59.21
C THR A 365 -32.83 -21.20 58.70
N GLU A 366 -31.89 -21.90 58.05
CA GLU A 366 -31.44 -23.23 58.49
C GLU A 366 -30.21 -23.75 57.72
N ARG A 367 -29.37 -24.47 58.47
CA ARG A 367 -28.04 -24.99 58.14
C ARG A 367 -28.11 -26.15 57.14
N ALA A 368 -27.15 -26.21 56.21
CA ALA A 368 -26.22 -27.36 56.09
C ALA A 368 -25.07 -27.07 55.12
N LYS A 369 -23.89 -27.57 55.50
CA LYS A 369 -22.54 -27.45 54.93
C LYS A 369 -22.43 -27.98 53.48
N LEU A 370 -21.46 -27.44 52.71
CA LEU A 370 -20.30 -28.20 52.20
C LEU A 370 -19.28 -27.27 51.47
N GLU A 371 -18.14 -27.10 52.15
CA GLU A 371 -16.74 -27.01 51.69
C GLU A 371 -16.33 -26.19 50.45
N LEU A 372 -15.72 -25.03 50.73
CA LEU A 372 -14.79 -24.31 49.86
C LEU A 372 -13.47 -25.09 49.72
N VAL A 373 -13.08 -25.41 48.48
CA VAL A 373 -11.67 -25.66 48.12
C VAL A 373 -11.16 -24.46 47.35
N GLN A 374 -10.26 -23.72 48.01
CA GLN A 374 -9.48 -22.62 47.47
C GLN A 374 -8.55 -23.14 46.36
N THR A 375 -8.51 -22.44 45.22
CA THR A 375 -7.35 -22.49 44.32
C THR A 375 -6.85 -21.09 44.04
N SER A 376 -5.53 -20.99 44.06
CA SER A 376 -4.74 -19.82 44.43
C SER A 376 -4.57 -18.79 43.33
N VAL A 377 -4.68 -17.52 43.73
CA VAL A 377 -4.24 -16.35 42.97
C VAL A 377 -2.71 -16.33 42.97
N LYS A 378 -2.09 -16.51 41.79
CA LYS A 378 -0.64 -16.30 41.61
C LYS A 378 -0.36 -14.83 41.38
N THR A 379 0.10 -14.17 42.43
CA THR A 379 0.78 -12.87 42.40
C THR A 379 2.11 -13.01 41.66
N LYS A 380 2.31 -12.30 40.54
CA LYS A 380 3.64 -12.14 39.92
C LYS A 380 4.21 -10.77 40.28
N THR A 381 5.25 -10.82 41.11
CA THR A 381 6.13 -9.72 41.53
C THR A 381 6.96 -9.24 40.34
N ARG A 382 7.00 -7.92 40.08
CA ARG A 382 7.88 -7.28 39.08
C ARG A 382 8.93 -6.45 39.82
N PRO A 383 10.24 -6.58 39.54
CA PRO A 383 11.24 -5.66 40.05
C PRO A 383 11.32 -4.39 39.18
N GLU A 384 11.55 -3.25 39.83
CA GLU A 384 11.80 -1.95 39.22
C GLU A 384 13.09 -1.94 38.39
N LYS A 385 13.02 -1.31 37.20
CA LYS A 385 14.19 -0.75 36.53
C LYS A 385 13.82 0.55 35.81
N GLN A 386 14.80 1.43 35.84
CA GLN A 386 14.79 2.87 35.60
C GLN A 386 14.35 3.32 34.21
N THR A 387 13.81 4.53 34.21
CA THR A 387 13.57 5.46 33.09
C THR A 387 14.75 5.62 32.16
N ASP A 388 14.56 5.34 30.86
CA ASP A 388 14.97 6.22 29.75
C ASP A 388 14.36 5.81 28.40
N ALA A 389 14.04 6.85 27.61
CA ALA A 389 13.66 6.91 26.18
C ALA A 389 12.44 6.13 25.64
N SER A 390 11.46 6.88 25.11
CA SER A 390 10.22 6.45 24.46
C SER A 390 10.38 5.31 23.44
N GLU A 391 9.93 4.12 23.84
CA GLU A 391 9.42 3.09 22.93
C GLU A 391 8.02 3.51 22.46
N ILE A 392 7.84 3.67 21.14
CA ILE A 392 6.51 3.78 20.53
C ILE A 392 5.98 2.34 20.43
N ASP A 393 5.44 1.84 21.54
CA ASP A 393 4.69 0.59 21.59
C ASP A 393 3.21 0.82 21.20
N PRO A 394 2.50 -0.20 20.69
CA PRO A 394 1.26 -0.03 19.95
C PRO A 394 0.04 0.25 20.85
N PRO A 395 -0.97 0.99 20.37
CA PRO A 395 -2.32 0.74 20.82
C PRO A 395 -2.86 -0.49 20.04
N THR A 396 -2.85 -1.65 20.68
CA THR A 396 -3.51 -2.88 20.19
C THR A 396 -5.05 -2.75 20.13
N SER A 397 -5.59 -1.58 20.45
CA SER A 397 -7.02 -1.28 20.62
C SER A 397 -7.67 -0.59 19.41
N GLU A 398 -7.00 -0.49 18.25
CA GLU A 398 -7.50 0.27 17.08
C GLU A 398 -8.45 -0.53 16.15
N LEU A 399 -8.72 -1.80 16.46
CA LEU A 399 -9.47 -2.72 15.59
C LEU A 399 -10.91 -2.96 16.09
N GLU A 400 -11.67 -1.89 16.31
CA GLU A 400 -13.13 -2.03 16.41
C GLU A 400 -13.77 -1.90 15.03
N SER A 401 -14.27 -3.01 14.47
CA SER A 401 -15.03 -3.05 13.23
C SER A 401 -16.51 -2.74 13.46
N MET A 402 -17.09 -1.93 12.58
CA MET A 402 -18.53 -1.94 12.30
C MET A 402 -18.74 -2.26 10.84
N SER A 403 -19.70 -3.15 10.59
CA SER A 403 -20.14 -3.60 9.28
C SER A 403 -20.88 -2.52 8.50
N LEU A 404 -20.92 -2.73 7.18
CA LEU A 404 -21.67 -1.93 6.22
C LEU A 404 -23.08 -2.52 6.05
N PRO A 405 -24.13 -1.69 5.88
CA PRO A 405 -25.33 -2.10 5.18
C PRO A 405 -24.99 -2.31 3.69
N ASP A 406 -25.26 -3.50 3.15
CA ASP A 406 -24.94 -3.87 1.77
C ASP A 406 -26.24 -3.92 0.96
N ASP A 407 -26.44 -2.96 0.06
CA ASP A 407 -27.67 -2.80 -0.73
C ASP A 407 -27.52 -3.26 -2.19
N ARG A 408 -26.43 -3.99 -2.53
CA ARG A 408 -26.23 -4.54 -3.88
C ARG A 408 -26.58 -6.03 -3.91
N PRO A 409 -27.37 -6.51 -4.89
CA PRO A 409 -27.64 -7.93 -5.04
C PRO A 409 -26.36 -8.66 -5.48
N THR A 410 -25.80 -9.46 -4.58
CA THR A 410 -24.54 -10.19 -4.85
C THR A 410 -24.82 -11.66 -5.13
N ALA A 411 -24.22 -12.18 -6.21
CA ALA A 411 -24.31 -13.60 -6.56
C ALA A 411 -23.67 -14.46 -5.45
N VAL A 412 -24.49 -15.30 -4.81
CA VAL A 412 -24.08 -16.23 -3.75
C VAL A 412 -23.30 -17.38 -4.36
N VAL A 413 -22.05 -17.59 -3.91
CA VAL A 413 -21.20 -18.69 -4.39
C VAL A 413 -20.91 -19.69 -3.26
N ARG A 414 -21.06 -20.97 -3.58
CA ARG A 414 -20.70 -22.09 -2.69
C ARG A 414 -19.20 -22.22 -2.63
N THR A 415 -18.62 -22.19 -1.43
CA THR A 415 -17.17 -22.30 -1.21
C THR A 415 -16.84 -23.35 -0.15
N SER A 416 -15.58 -23.79 -0.08
CA SER A 416 -15.16 -24.78 0.92
C SER A 416 -15.24 -24.21 2.34
N LYS A 417 -15.30 -25.09 3.35
CA LYS A 417 -15.27 -24.69 4.77
C LYS A 417 -14.09 -23.77 5.10
N ARG A 418 -12.91 -24.06 4.55
CA ARG A 418 -11.68 -23.29 4.76
C ARG A 418 -11.76 -21.91 4.12
N ALA A 419 -12.40 -21.79 2.95
CA ALA A 419 -12.64 -20.50 2.31
C ALA A 419 -13.64 -19.65 3.12
N VAL A 420 -14.72 -20.24 3.63
CA VAL A 420 -15.67 -19.58 4.52
C VAL A 420 -14.99 -19.04 5.78
N GLU A 421 -14.06 -19.78 6.39
CA GLU A 421 -13.30 -19.29 7.55
C GLU A 421 -12.46 -18.04 7.23
N VAL A 422 -11.81 -18.01 6.06
CA VAL A 422 -11.04 -16.83 5.61
C VAL A 422 -11.97 -15.65 5.35
N PHE A 423 -13.09 -15.88 4.66
CA PHE A 423 -14.06 -14.81 4.37
C PHE A 423 -14.76 -14.32 5.64
N ASN A 424 -15.04 -15.17 6.62
CA ASN A 424 -15.59 -14.75 7.90
C ASN A 424 -14.63 -13.82 8.66
N LYS A 425 -13.32 -14.12 8.66
CA LYS A 425 -12.32 -13.20 9.23
C LYS A 425 -12.25 -11.89 8.45
N MET A 426 -12.27 -11.98 7.12
CA MET A 426 -12.21 -10.81 6.25
C MET A 426 -13.43 -9.90 6.44
N PHE A 427 -14.64 -10.46 6.54
CA PHE A 427 -15.91 -9.74 6.71
C PHE A 427 -16.44 -9.78 8.14
N ALA A 428 -15.56 -9.92 9.13
CA ALA A 428 -15.93 -10.02 10.54
C ALA A 428 -16.76 -8.82 11.01
N THR A 429 -17.82 -9.12 11.76
CA THR A 429 -18.65 -8.13 12.48
C THR A 429 -18.16 -7.93 13.91
N ASP A 430 -17.53 -8.95 14.48
CA ASP A 430 -17.16 -9.01 15.88
C ASP A 430 -15.71 -8.57 16.08
N VAL A 431 -15.43 -7.87 17.19
CA VAL A 431 -14.11 -7.29 17.48
C VAL A 431 -13.02 -8.35 17.56
N GLU A 432 -13.32 -9.52 18.13
CA GLU A 432 -12.35 -10.62 18.25
C GLU A 432 -11.91 -11.15 16.88
N ASP A 433 -12.86 -11.41 15.98
CA ASP A 433 -12.54 -11.91 14.64
C ASP A 433 -11.91 -10.85 13.73
N ALA A 434 -12.27 -9.57 13.93
CA ALA A 434 -11.68 -8.44 13.21
C ALA A 434 -10.20 -8.19 13.56
N THR A 435 -9.72 -8.77 14.67
CA THR A 435 -8.29 -8.74 15.05
C THR A 435 -7.48 -9.90 14.48
N GLN A 436 -8.11 -10.83 13.76
CA GLN A 436 -7.43 -12.00 13.22
C GLN A 436 -6.96 -11.78 11.78
N GLY A 437 -5.69 -12.12 11.55
CA GLY A 437 -5.12 -12.25 10.21
C GLY A 437 -5.41 -13.62 9.59
N CYS A 438 -4.84 -13.88 8.42
CA CYS A 438 -4.84 -15.22 7.82
C CYS A 438 -3.52 -15.53 7.09
N GLU A 439 -3.26 -16.81 6.86
CA GLU A 439 -2.13 -17.23 6.03
C GLU A 439 -2.41 -16.89 4.55
N TRP A 440 -1.39 -16.39 3.86
CA TRP A 440 -1.47 -16.00 2.45
C TRP A 440 -2.00 -17.12 1.55
N ASP A 441 -1.48 -18.35 1.73
CA ASP A 441 -1.91 -19.48 0.91
C ASP A 441 -3.38 -19.83 1.17
N ALA A 442 -3.86 -19.68 2.41
CA ALA A 442 -5.27 -19.87 2.73
C ALA A 442 -6.15 -18.82 2.02
N PHE A 443 -5.68 -17.57 1.95
CA PHE A 443 -6.34 -16.52 1.18
C PHE A 443 -6.36 -16.83 -0.33
N VAL A 444 -5.23 -17.25 -0.91
CA VAL A 444 -5.15 -17.63 -2.33
C VAL A 444 -6.12 -18.79 -2.64
N HIS A 445 -6.17 -19.80 -1.76
CA HIS A 445 -7.12 -20.90 -1.90
C HIS A 445 -8.58 -20.42 -1.82
N ALA A 446 -8.92 -19.54 -0.87
CA ALA A 446 -10.26 -18.98 -0.75
C ALA A 446 -10.68 -18.19 -2.01
N MET A 447 -9.76 -17.40 -2.58
CA MET A 447 -9.99 -16.69 -3.84
C MET A 447 -10.20 -17.66 -5.02
N ARG A 448 -9.42 -18.75 -5.10
CA ARG A 448 -9.61 -19.79 -6.13
C ARG A 448 -10.95 -20.50 -6.02
N ASP A 449 -11.38 -20.82 -4.80
CA ASP A 449 -12.71 -21.41 -4.54
C ASP A 449 -13.85 -20.48 -5.00
N ARG A 450 -13.62 -19.16 -5.00
CA ARG A 450 -14.58 -18.16 -5.52
C ARG A 450 -14.58 -18.06 -7.05
N GLY A 451 -13.68 -18.76 -7.72
CA GLY A 451 -13.54 -18.79 -9.18
C GLY A 451 -12.43 -17.90 -9.73
N PHE A 452 -11.60 -17.27 -8.90
CA PHE A 452 -10.44 -16.53 -9.40
C PHE A 452 -9.35 -17.49 -9.88
N THR A 453 -8.73 -17.13 -11.01
CA THR A 453 -7.40 -17.63 -11.34
C THR A 453 -6.37 -16.75 -10.65
N ALA A 454 -5.40 -17.35 -9.95
CA ALA A 454 -4.32 -16.63 -9.28
C ALA A 454 -3.02 -16.94 -10.00
N ARG A 455 -2.32 -15.90 -10.48
CA ARG A 455 -1.05 -16.01 -11.19
C ARG A 455 -0.03 -15.07 -10.57
N ASP A 456 1.18 -15.57 -10.39
CA ASP A 456 2.31 -14.71 -10.03
C ASP A 456 2.59 -13.76 -11.20
N SER A 457 2.78 -12.50 -10.87
CA SER A 457 3.19 -11.41 -11.76
C SER A 457 4.60 -10.96 -11.36
N ALA A 458 5.17 -9.99 -12.06
CA ALA A 458 6.51 -9.51 -11.77
C ALA A 458 6.71 -9.10 -10.29
N GLY A 459 7.66 -9.74 -9.61
CA GLY A 459 7.96 -9.57 -8.19
C GLY A 459 7.00 -10.33 -7.27
N SER A 460 6.61 -9.73 -6.14
CA SER A 460 5.68 -10.34 -5.16
C SER A 460 4.20 -10.18 -5.51
N ALA A 461 3.88 -9.54 -6.63
CA ALA A 461 2.51 -9.28 -7.03
C ALA A 461 1.82 -10.55 -7.53
N VAL A 462 0.64 -10.82 -7.00
CA VAL A 462 -0.23 -11.90 -7.47
C VAL A 462 -1.48 -11.28 -8.08
N VAL A 463 -1.72 -11.60 -9.35
CA VAL A 463 -2.91 -11.17 -10.09
C VAL A 463 -3.99 -12.21 -9.87
N PHE A 464 -5.13 -11.75 -9.36
CA PHE A 464 -6.36 -12.52 -9.24
C PHE A 464 -7.31 -12.06 -10.34
N GLU A 465 -7.67 -12.96 -11.24
CA GLU A 465 -8.55 -12.68 -12.38
C GLU A 465 -9.81 -13.54 -12.29
N LEU A 466 -10.97 -12.89 -12.33
CA LEU A 466 -12.28 -13.53 -12.38
C LEU A 466 -12.85 -13.33 -13.79
N PRO A 467 -13.15 -14.41 -14.53
CA PRO A 467 -13.66 -14.31 -15.89
C PRO A 467 -14.84 -13.32 -15.99
N GLU A 468 -14.80 -12.46 -17.01
CA GLU A 468 -15.84 -11.45 -17.32
C GLU A 468 -16.07 -10.36 -16.26
N SER A 469 -15.50 -10.50 -15.06
CA SER A 469 -15.68 -9.57 -13.93
C SER A 469 -14.48 -8.67 -13.68
N GLY A 470 -13.32 -9.00 -14.26
CA GLY A 470 -12.10 -8.20 -14.15
C GLY A 470 -11.05 -8.85 -13.27
N ARG A 471 -10.13 -8.04 -12.75
CA ARG A 471 -8.95 -8.53 -12.01
C ARG A 471 -8.49 -7.56 -10.93
N ILE A 472 -7.73 -8.08 -9.98
CA ILE A 472 -7.17 -7.33 -8.85
C ILE A 472 -5.78 -7.86 -8.51
N VAL A 473 -4.91 -6.97 -8.04
CA VAL A 473 -3.54 -7.31 -7.63
C VAL A 473 -3.37 -7.13 -6.13
N PHE A 474 -2.78 -8.13 -5.50
CA PHE A 474 -2.32 -8.11 -4.11
C PHE A 474 -0.86 -8.55 -4.05
N HIS A 475 -0.06 -7.89 -3.21
CA HIS A 475 1.30 -8.34 -2.95
C HIS A 475 1.29 -9.47 -1.90
N LYS A 476 2.12 -10.49 -2.14
CA LYS A 476 2.39 -11.53 -1.16
C LYS A 476 3.00 -10.90 0.10
N PRO A 477 2.49 -11.23 1.30
CA PRO A 477 3.05 -10.75 2.55
C PRO A 477 4.53 -11.14 2.72
N HIS A 478 5.31 -10.19 3.21
CA HIS A 478 6.74 -10.34 3.50
C HIS A 478 7.09 -9.63 4.83
N PRO A 479 7.98 -10.18 5.68
CA PRO A 479 8.81 -11.38 5.50
C PRO A 479 8.12 -12.70 5.83
N THR A 480 6.96 -12.65 6.49
CA THR A 480 6.17 -13.83 6.82
C THR A 480 4.99 -13.94 5.85
N PRO A 481 4.54 -15.16 5.50
CA PRO A 481 3.41 -15.35 4.59
C PRO A 481 2.06 -15.12 5.29
N LYS A 482 1.98 -14.16 6.23
CA LYS A 482 0.79 -13.86 7.01
C LYS A 482 0.23 -12.49 6.62
N ILE A 483 -1.05 -12.45 6.28
CA ILE A 483 -1.79 -11.21 6.09
C ILE A 483 -2.23 -10.71 7.46
N ASP A 484 -1.75 -9.53 7.86
CA ASP A 484 -2.20 -8.89 9.09
C ASP A 484 -3.65 -8.36 8.98
N PRO A 485 -4.36 -8.17 10.09
CA PRO A 485 -5.79 -7.83 10.08
C PRO A 485 -6.11 -6.53 9.33
N ILE A 486 -5.24 -5.53 9.44
CA ILE A 486 -5.43 -4.23 8.78
C ILE A 486 -5.26 -4.40 7.26
N THR A 487 -4.26 -5.16 6.83
CA THR A 487 -4.08 -5.50 5.42
C THR A 487 -5.24 -6.34 4.89
N LEU A 488 -5.73 -7.32 5.65
CA LEU A 488 -6.88 -8.14 5.26
C LEU A 488 -8.15 -7.28 5.08
N ARG A 489 -8.35 -6.30 5.98
CA ARG A 489 -9.43 -5.31 5.88
C ARG A 489 -9.28 -4.40 4.66
N ALA A 490 -8.06 -3.99 4.33
CA ALA A 490 -7.79 -3.23 3.11
C ALA A 490 -8.10 -4.05 1.85
N MET A 491 -7.71 -5.32 1.82
CA MET A 491 -8.05 -6.24 0.72
C MET A 491 -9.57 -6.41 0.59
N ARG A 492 -10.30 -6.49 1.71
CA ARG A 492 -11.77 -6.54 1.73
C ARG A 492 -12.40 -5.33 1.07
N LYS A 493 -11.98 -4.13 1.45
CA LYS A 493 -12.50 -2.89 0.86
C LYS A 493 -12.30 -2.85 -0.65
N ARG A 494 -11.16 -3.34 -1.13
CA ARG A 494 -10.86 -3.43 -2.56
C ARG A 494 -11.72 -4.50 -3.26
N LEU A 495 -11.89 -5.69 -2.68
CA LEU A 495 -12.77 -6.71 -3.25
C LEU A 495 -14.24 -6.24 -3.31
N HIS A 496 -14.70 -5.53 -2.30
CA HIS A 496 -16.02 -4.93 -2.30
C HIS A 496 -16.16 -3.87 -3.41
N LYS A 497 -15.19 -2.95 -3.54
CA LYS A 497 -15.18 -1.91 -4.58
C LYS A 497 -15.23 -2.51 -6.00
N TRP A 498 -14.39 -3.49 -6.30
CA TRP A 498 -14.19 -3.99 -7.66
C TRP A 498 -15.14 -5.12 -8.05
N PHE A 499 -15.61 -5.93 -7.09
CA PHE A 499 -16.43 -7.12 -7.37
C PHE A 499 -17.75 -7.16 -6.60
N GLY A 500 -18.05 -6.15 -5.77
CA GLY A 500 -19.27 -6.11 -4.96
C GLY A 500 -19.31 -7.17 -3.86
N PHE A 501 -18.17 -7.76 -3.49
CA PHE A 501 -18.16 -8.83 -2.49
C PHE A 501 -18.49 -8.29 -1.09
N GLY A 502 -19.39 -8.99 -0.43
CA GLY A 502 -19.84 -8.77 0.94
C GLY A 502 -19.90 -10.10 1.70
N ARG A 503 -20.30 -10.04 2.97
CA ARG A 503 -20.42 -11.25 3.81
C ARG A 503 -21.37 -12.28 3.18
N GLU A 504 -22.47 -11.81 2.60
CA GLU A 504 -23.50 -12.66 2.00
C GLU A 504 -23.08 -13.30 0.68
N SER A 505 -21.93 -12.93 0.13
CA SER A 505 -21.41 -13.51 -1.10
C SER A 505 -20.92 -14.96 -0.94
N PHE A 506 -20.77 -15.44 0.30
CA PHE A 506 -20.10 -16.70 0.60
C PHE A 506 -20.97 -17.61 1.47
N VAL A 507 -21.37 -18.76 0.91
CA VAL A 507 -22.06 -19.82 1.65
C VAL A 507 -21.26 -21.11 1.58
N LEU A 508 -21.40 -21.94 2.62
CA LEU A 508 -20.76 -23.25 2.67
C LEU A 508 -21.32 -24.14 1.54
N GLY A 509 -20.43 -24.70 0.72
CA GLY A 509 -20.78 -25.77 -0.22
C GLY A 509 -21.18 -27.04 0.54
N ALA A 510 -22.22 -27.73 0.06
CA ALA A 510 -22.71 -28.98 0.64
C ALA A 510 -21.69 -30.12 0.52
#